data_AF-A0A3D5C108-F1
#
_entry.id   AF-A0A3D5C108-F1
#
_cell.length_a   1.000
_cell.length_b   1.000
_cell.length_c   1.000
_cell.angle_alpha   90.00
_cell.angle_beta   90.00
_cell.angle_gamma   90.00
#
_symmetry.space_group_name_H-M   'P 1'
#
loop_
_entity.id
_entity.type
_entity.pdbx_description
1 polymer ?
#
loop_
_entity_poly.entity_id
_entity_poly.type
_entity_poly.pdbx_seq_one_letter_code
_entity_poly.pdbx_strand_id
1 'polypeptide(L)'
;IDDLVGEINNRVQVNERVLITTLTKRMAEELSEYLAELGVRVHYLHSEVETLERVEILSDLRRGVYDVVVGINLLREGIDLPEVSLVAILDADKEG
;
A
#
# COMPACT_ATOMS: atom_id res chain seq x y z
N ILE A 1 8.18 3.49 11.93
CA ILE A 1 6.85 2.88 11.70
C ILE A 1 5.77 3.82 12.25
N ASP A 2 5.88 4.28 13.49
CA ASP A 2 4.94 5.25 14.08
C ASP A 2 4.74 6.51 13.22
N ASP A 3 5.83 7.11 12.70
CA ASP A 3 5.74 8.26 11.79
C ASP A 3 4.94 7.95 10.52
N LEU A 4 5.10 6.75 9.97
CA LEU A 4 4.36 6.30 8.78
C LEU A 4 2.87 6.14 9.09
N VAL A 5 2.52 5.60 10.27
CA VAL A 5 1.13 5.49 10.72
C VAL A 5 0.50 6.88 10.87
N GLY A 6 1.24 7.84 11.44
CA GLY A 6 0.80 9.23 11.53
C GLY A 6 0.51 9.84 10.16
N GLU A 7 1.43 9.67 9.22
CA GLU A 7 1.26 10.17 7.86
C GLU A 7 0.09 9.50 7.12
N ILE A 8 -0.09 8.18 7.27
CA ILE A 8 -1.25 7.45 6.73
C ILE A 8 -2.55 8.07 7.25
N ASN A 9 -2.67 8.25 8.56
CA ASN A 9 -3.87 8.82 9.17
C ASN A 9 -4.15 10.23 8.65
N ASN A 10 -3.12 11.06 8.45
CA ASN A 10 -3.27 12.39 7.87
C ASN A 10 -3.85 12.33 6.44
N ARG A 11 -3.43 11.36 5.62
CA ARG A 11 -3.93 11.19 4.23
C ARG A 11 -5.36 10.68 4.22
N VAL A 12 -5.67 9.70 5.08
CA VAL A 12 -7.01 9.14 5.23
C VAL A 12 -8.01 10.24 5.60
N GLN A 13 -7.65 11.14 6.51
CA GLN A 13 -8.51 12.25 6.95
C GLN A 13 -8.91 13.21 5.83
N VAL A 14 -8.09 13.35 4.78
CA VAL A 14 -8.38 14.19 3.61
C VAL A 14 -8.83 13.36 2.39
N ASN A 15 -9.22 12.10 2.60
CA ASN A 15 -9.67 11.16 1.56
C ASN A 15 -8.66 10.90 0.45
N GLU A 16 -7.37 10.86 0.79
CA GLU A 16 -6.29 10.45 -0.10
C GLU A 16 -5.86 8.99 0.18
N ARG A 17 -5.00 8.44 -0.68
CA ARG A 17 -4.53 7.05 -0.65
C ARG A 17 -3.02 6.96 -0.46
N VAL A 18 -2.60 5.83 0.09
CA VAL A 18 -1.19 5.55 0.35
C VAL A 18 -0.75 4.27 -0.34
N LEU A 19 0.41 4.32 -0.99
CA LEU A 19 1.12 3.12 -1.44
C LEU A 19 2.36 2.91 -0.58
N ILE A 20 2.59 1.66 -0.18
CA ILE A 20 3.79 1.28 0.58
C ILE A 20 4.51 0.19 -0.18
N THR A 21 5.74 0.45 -0.61
CA THR A 21 6.60 -0.57 -1.23
C THR A 21 7.54 -1.16 -0.19
N THR A 22 7.56 -2.48 -0.08
CA THR A 22 8.48 -3.26 0.77
C THR A 22 9.38 -4.15 -0.09
N LEU A 23 10.42 -4.73 0.51
CA LEU A 23 11.38 -5.59 -0.18
C LEU A 23 10.88 -7.02 -0.39
N THR A 24 10.07 -7.55 0.53
CA THR A 24 9.67 -8.96 0.52
C THR A 24 8.16 -9.12 0.72
N LYS A 25 7.62 -10.24 0.21
CA LYS A 25 6.20 -10.61 0.36
C LYS A 25 5.80 -10.67 1.83
N ARG A 26 6.63 -11.34 2.63
CA ARG A 26 6.44 -11.46 4.07
C ARG A 26 6.35 -10.11 4.77
N MET A 27 7.23 -9.15 4.42
CA MET A 27 7.15 -7.80 4.99
C MET A 27 5.87 -7.07 4.57
N ALA A 28 5.38 -7.29 3.35
CA ALA A 28 4.12 -6.70 2.90
C ALA A 28 2.91 -7.26 3.68
N GLU A 29 2.91 -8.57 3.92
CA GLU A 29 1.91 -9.27 4.73
C GLU A 29 1.94 -8.80 6.18
N GLU A 30 3.10 -8.90 6.85
CA GLU A 30 3.27 -8.51 8.26
C GLU A 30 2.90 -7.02 8.48
N LEU A 31 3.27 -6.13 7.56
CA LEU A 31 2.91 -4.72 7.66
C LEU A 31 1.40 -4.48 7.45
N SER A 32 0.78 -5.22 6.52
CA SER A 32 -0.66 -5.09 6.28
C SER A 32 -1.47 -5.62 7.45
N GLU A 33 -1.06 -6.73 8.05
CA GLU A 33 -1.67 -7.24 9.28
C GLU A 33 -1.55 -6.22 10.42
N TYR A 34 -0.36 -5.67 10.64
CA TYR A 34 -0.15 -4.63 11.64
C TYR A 34 -1.01 -3.39 11.43
N LEU A 35 -1.10 -2.88 10.19
CA LEU A 35 -1.95 -1.72 9.86
C LEU A 35 -3.44 -2.03 10.04
N ALA A 36 -3.88 -3.25 9.70
CA ALA A 36 -5.25 -3.69 9.90
C ALA A 36 -5.62 -3.77 11.39
N GLU A 37 -4.71 -4.25 12.25
CA GLU A 37 -4.89 -4.26 13.72
C GLU A 37 -5.06 -2.86 14.30
N LEU A 38 -4.45 -1.85 13.67
CA LEU A 38 -4.61 -0.43 14.01
C LEU A 38 -5.89 0.20 13.43
N GLY A 39 -6.70 -0.57 12.71
CA GLY A 39 -7.97 -0.12 12.12
C GLY A 39 -7.83 0.55 10.76
N VAL A 40 -6.66 0.48 10.11
CA VAL A 40 -6.46 1.00 8.75
C VAL A 40 -7.08 0.04 7.74
N ARG A 41 -7.83 0.56 6.76
CA ARG A 41 -8.34 -0.25 5.65
C ARG A 41 -7.22 -0.50 4.66
N VAL A 42 -6.57 -1.64 4.79
CA VAL A 42 -5.34 -1.98 4.06
C VAL A 42 -5.49 -3.30 3.31
N HIS A 43 -4.78 -3.42 2.18
CA HIS A 43 -4.58 -4.69 1.48
C HIS A 43 -3.12 -4.81 1.03
N TYR A 44 -2.61 -6.03 0.87
CA TYR A 44 -1.29 -6.25 0.28
C TYR A 44 -1.37 -6.75 -1.18
N LEU A 45 -0.30 -6.52 -1.94
CA LEU A 45 -0.11 -6.98 -3.32
C LEU A 45 1.29 -7.58 -3.48
N HIS A 46 1.39 -8.74 -4.11
CA HIS A 46 2.67 -9.36 -4.49
C HIS A 46 2.59 -9.98 -5.89
N SER A 47 3.73 -10.45 -6.40
CA SER A 47 3.88 -10.92 -7.78
C SER A 47 3.13 -12.20 -8.13
N GLU A 48 2.61 -12.94 -7.15
CA GLU A 48 1.86 -14.18 -7.40
C GLU A 48 0.34 -13.95 -7.37
N VAL A 49 -0.10 -12.72 -7.10
CA VAL A 49 -1.50 -12.30 -7.24
C VAL A 49 -1.90 -12.37 -8.71
N GLU A 50 -3.04 -12.99 -9.01
CA GLU A 50 -3.53 -13.09 -10.37
C GLU A 50 -3.79 -11.70 -10.97
N THR A 51 -3.62 -11.56 -12.29
CA THR A 51 -3.75 -10.25 -12.95
C THR A 51 -5.11 -9.59 -12.69
N LEU A 52 -6.19 -10.37 -12.63
CA LEU A 52 -7.54 -9.87 -12.35
C LEU A 52 -7.66 -9.33 -10.92
N GLU A 53 -7.20 -10.11 -9.93
CA GLU A 53 -7.23 -9.72 -8.52
C GLU A 53 -6.42 -8.44 -8.26
N ARG A 54 -5.27 -8.29 -8.94
CA ARG A 54 -4.49 -7.05 -8.89
C ARG A 54 -5.30 -5.84 -9.37
N VAL A 55 -6.04 -5.98 -10.47
CA VAL A 55 -6.87 -4.89 -11.01
C VAL A 55 -7.99 -4.54 -10.04
N GLU A 56 -8.62 -5.55 -9.42
CA GLU A 56 -9.67 -5.34 -8.42
C GLU A 56 -9.15 -4.58 -7.20
N ILE A 57 -8.02 -5.01 -6.62
CA ILE A 57 -7.41 -4.34 -5.45
C ILE A 57 -7.08 -2.87 -5.76
N LEU A 58 -6.49 -2.59 -6.93
CA LEU A 58 -6.17 -1.20 -7.32
C LEU A 58 -7.43 -0.37 -7.58
N SER A 59 -8.47 -0.97 -8.17
CA SER A 59 -9.78 -0.32 -8.34
C SER A 59 -10.43 -0.01 -6.98
N ASP A 60 -10.33 -0.92 -6.03
CA ASP A 60 -10.89 -0.77 -4.69
C ASP A 60 -10.13 0.25 -3.84
N LEU A 61 -8.81 0.36 -4.01
CA LEU A 61 -8.02 1.48 -3.49
C LEU A 61 -8.54 2.82 -4.04
N ARG A 62 -8.73 2.90 -5.36
CA ARG A 62 -9.26 4.10 -6.03
C ARG A 62 -10.64 4.50 -5.53
N ARG A 63 -11.51 3.50 -5.32
CA ARG A 63 -12.88 3.69 -4.80
C ARG A 63 -12.92 3.98 -3.30
N GLY A 64 -11.80 3.86 -2.60
CA GLY A 64 -11.73 4.06 -1.14
C GLY A 64 -12.34 2.93 -0.34
N VAL A 65 -12.37 1.71 -0.89
CA VAL A 65 -12.60 0.48 -0.10
C VAL A 65 -11.39 0.25 0.80
N TYR A 66 -10.20 0.39 0.22
CA TYR A 66 -8.92 0.46 0.93
C TYR A 66 -8.40 1.90 0.91
N ASP A 67 -7.71 2.28 1.99
CA ASP A 67 -6.96 3.52 2.10
C ASP A 67 -5.48 3.32 1.76
N VAL A 68 -4.97 2.11 2.03
CA VAL A 68 -3.55 1.77 1.88
C VAL A 68 -3.40 0.47 1.09
N VAL A 69 -2.44 0.45 0.16
CA VAL A 69 -1.95 -0.80 -0.44
C VAL A 69 -0.47 -0.96 -0.16
N VAL A 70 -0.11 -2.09 0.44
CA VAL A 70 1.28 -2.49 0.69
C VAL A 70 1.69 -3.50 -0.39
N GLY A 71 2.92 -3.48 -0.85
CA GLY A 71 3.35 -4.54 -1.76
C GLY A 71 4.78 -4.43 -2.23
N ILE A 72 5.12 -5.32 -3.15
CA ILE A 72 6.46 -5.39 -3.72
C ILE A 72 6.42 -4.81 -5.13
N ASN A 73 7.36 -3.92 -5.45
CA ASN A 73 7.50 -3.36 -6.79
C ASN A 73 6.19 -2.75 -7.34
N LEU A 74 5.45 -2.04 -6.49
CA LEU A 74 4.15 -1.47 -6.86
C LEU A 74 4.26 -0.45 -8.00
N LEU A 75 5.40 0.23 -8.14
CA LEU A 75 5.58 1.41 -8.99
C LEU A 75 5.92 1.09 -10.47
N ARG A 76 5.60 -0.10 -10.97
CA ARG A 76 5.86 -0.44 -12.40
C ARG A 76 4.73 0.05 -13.31
N GLU A 77 5.10 0.29 -14.57
CA GLU A 77 4.38 1.00 -15.64
C GLU A 77 2.84 0.85 -15.61
N GLY A 78 2.13 1.99 -15.67
CA GLY A 78 0.67 2.03 -15.91
C GLY A 78 -0.22 2.21 -14.68
N ILE A 79 0.34 2.41 -13.48
CA ILE A 79 -0.47 2.82 -12.31
C ILE A 79 -0.77 4.32 -12.39
N ASP A 80 -1.96 4.65 -12.87
CA ASP A 80 -2.55 5.99 -12.78
C ASP A 80 -3.54 6.03 -11.62
N LEU A 81 -3.07 6.50 -10.47
CA LEU A 81 -3.84 6.63 -9.23
C LEU A 81 -3.73 8.07 -8.72
N PRO A 82 -4.51 9.02 -9.27
CA PRO A 82 -4.48 10.42 -8.84
C PRO A 82 -4.89 10.61 -7.37
N GLU A 83 -5.56 9.62 -6.79
CA GLU A 83 -5.96 9.62 -5.38
C GLU A 83 -4.79 9.30 -4.44
N VAL A 84 -3.67 8.76 -4.94
CA VAL A 84 -2.48 8.47 -4.14
C VAL A 84 -1.64 9.74 -3.95
N SER A 85 -1.52 10.20 -2.71
CA SER A 85 -0.74 11.39 -2.35
C SER A 85 0.51 11.08 -1.52
N LEU A 86 0.65 9.84 -1.05
CA LEU A 86 1.81 9.37 -0.31
C LEU A 86 2.30 8.03 -0.86
N VAL A 87 3.59 7.98 -1.17
CA VAL A 87 4.31 6.74 -1.49
C VAL A 87 5.42 6.57 -0.46
N ALA A 88 5.34 5.52 0.35
CA ALA A 88 6.40 5.13 1.28
C ALA A 88 7.19 3.96 0.70
N ILE A 89 8.52 4.04 0.78
CA ILE A 89 9.42 2.96 0.34
C ILE A 89 10.21 2.52 1.57
N LEU A 90 9.96 1.30 2.03
CA LEU A 90 10.62 0.73 3.21
C LEU A 90 11.90 -0.02 2.80
N ASP A 91 12.93 0.11 3.65
CA ASP A 91 14.27 -0.47 3.45
C ASP A 91 14.94 -0.07 2.12
N ALA A 92 14.72 1.17 1.65
CA ALA A 92 15.33 1.71 0.42
C ALA A 92 16.88 1.66 0.41
N ASP A 93 17.50 1.47 1.57
CA ASP A 93 18.96 1.42 1.76
C ASP A 93 19.56 -0.01 1.77
N LYS A 94 18.75 -1.06 1.62
CA LYS A 94 19.26 -2.44 1.51
C LYS A 94 19.33 -2.83 0.04
N GLU A 95 20.53 -2.74 -0.53
CA GLU A 95 20.85 -3.41 -1.80
C GLU A 95 20.51 -4.91 -1.68
N GLY A 96 19.73 -5.42 -2.64
CA GLY A 96 19.40 -6.84 -2.79
C GLY A 96 20.46 -7.60 -3.57
#